data_AF-A0ABD1SHQ7-F1
#
_entry.id   AF-A0ABD1SHQ7-F1
#
_cell.length_a   1.000
_cell.length_b   1.000
_cell.length_c   1.000
_cell.angle_alpha   90.00
_cell.angle_beta   90.00
_cell.angle_gamma   90.00
#
_symmetry.space_group_name_H-M   'P 1'
#
loop_
_entity.id
_entity.type
_entity.pdbx_description
1 polymer ?
#
loop_
_entity_poly.entity_id
_entity_poly.type
_entity_poly.pdbx_seq_one_letter_code
_entity_poly.pdbx_strand_id
1 'polypeptide(L)'
;MFFYEVTLLLLGGASADKGVQKDVQYGYIATTTAGTVFNFFSALGDVAFAYAGHNVVLEIQATIPSTPEKPSKVPMWRGVIVAYIVVALCYFPVALIGYWMFGNKVDDNILITLEKPIWLIAMANLFVVVHVIGSYQIYAMPVFDMIETVLVKKLKFKPSWYLRFISRNIYVGFTMFVAISFPFFGGLLGFFGGFAFAPTTYFLPCIMWLAIYKPRKFSLSWWTNWICIILGILLMIVAPIGALRQIILQAKDYQFYS
;
A
#
# COMPACT_ATOMS: atom_id res chain seq x y z
N MET A 1 12.16 -0.60 4.26
CA MET A 1 11.24 0.40 4.83
C MET A 1 11.88 1.23 5.95
N PHE A 2 12.23 0.67 7.11
CA PHE A 2 12.78 1.46 8.22
C PHE A 2 14.00 2.34 7.87
N PHE A 3 15.02 1.79 7.19
CA PHE A 3 16.17 2.58 6.75
C PHE A 3 15.85 3.67 5.72
N TYR A 4 14.83 3.43 4.88
CA TYR A 4 14.34 4.42 3.91
C TYR A 4 13.62 5.56 4.62
N GLU A 5 12.72 5.25 5.56
CA GLU A 5 11.99 6.24 6.36
C GLU A 5 12.94 7.05 7.24
N VAL A 6 13.94 6.42 7.84
CA VAL A 6 15.02 7.11 8.56
C VAL A 6 15.80 8.02 7.61
N THR A 7 16.09 7.59 6.38
CA THR A 7 16.76 8.43 5.37
C THR A 7 15.87 9.59 4.93
N LEU A 8 14.56 9.38 4.80
CA LEU A 8 13.59 10.43 4.52
C LEU A 8 13.46 11.43 5.68
N LEU A 9 13.53 10.96 6.92
CA LEU A 9 13.56 11.85 8.08
C LEU A 9 14.86 12.64 8.16
N LEU A 10 15.99 12.03 7.79
CA LEU A 10 17.26 12.74 7.64
C LEU A 10 17.25 13.72 6.46
N LEU A 11 16.57 13.38 5.36
CA LEU A 11 16.31 14.28 4.22
C LEU A 11 15.43 15.45 4.64
N GLY A 12 14.35 15.16 5.35
CA GLY A 12 13.42 16.13 5.92
C GLY A 12 14.14 17.04 6.92
N GLY A 13 15.00 16.50 7.79
CA GLY A 13 15.84 17.26 8.71
C GLY A 13 16.89 18.13 7.99
N ALA A 14 17.63 17.55 7.04
CA ALA A 14 18.63 18.28 6.25
C ALA A 14 18.02 19.35 5.33
N SER A 15 16.75 19.17 4.95
CA SER A 15 15.96 20.15 4.20
C SER A 15 15.24 21.14 5.13
N ALA A 16 14.90 20.75 6.35
CA ALA A 16 14.33 21.61 7.38
C ALA A 16 15.32 22.66 7.88
N ASP A 17 16.63 22.38 7.82
CA ASP A 17 17.68 23.39 8.02
C ASP A 17 17.59 24.55 7.01
N LYS A 18 16.94 24.34 5.85
CA LYS A 18 16.62 25.40 4.87
C LYS A 18 15.26 26.07 5.08
N GLY A 19 14.45 25.57 6.02
CA GLY A 19 13.11 26.05 6.31
C GLY A 19 12.05 25.69 5.26
N VAL A 20 10.87 26.28 5.43
CA VAL A 20 9.76 26.19 4.46
C VAL A 20 10.21 26.72 3.10
N GLN A 21 9.89 26.00 2.02
CA GLN A 21 10.21 26.44 0.66
C GLN A 21 9.58 27.82 0.35
N LYS A 22 10.20 28.59 -0.54
CA LYS A 22 9.64 29.88 -0.94
C LYS A 22 8.32 29.66 -1.71
N ASP A 23 7.32 30.48 -1.41
CA ASP A 23 5.99 30.46 -2.04
C ASP A 23 5.24 29.12 -1.88
N VAL A 24 5.25 28.57 -0.67
CA VAL A 24 4.45 27.38 -0.32
C VAL A 24 3.01 27.80 -0.04
N GLN A 25 2.08 27.11 -0.70
CA GLN A 25 0.65 27.25 -0.43
C GLN A 25 0.15 26.03 0.33
N TYR A 26 -0.69 26.28 1.34
CA TYR A 26 -1.39 25.26 2.10
C TYR A 26 -2.89 25.38 1.82
N GLY A 27 -3.55 24.26 1.57
CA GLY A 27 -4.99 24.23 1.30
C GLY A 27 -5.37 23.22 0.23
N TYR A 28 -6.55 23.37 -0.35
CA TYR A 28 -7.02 22.46 -1.40
C TYR A 28 -6.25 22.69 -2.70
N ILE A 29 -5.76 21.60 -3.28
CA ILE A 29 -5.06 21.60 -4.58
C ILE A 29 -6.04 21.88 -5.72
N ALA A 30 -7.25 21.36 -5.63
CA ALA A 30 -8.29 21.58 -6.64
C ALA A 30 -9.02 22.91 -6.42
N THR A 31 -9.22 23.65 -7.51
CA THR A 31 -9.96 24.93 -7.51
C THR A 31 -11.48 24.74 -7.49
N THR A 32 -11.97 23.55 -7.83
CA THR A 32 -13.40 23.21 -7.88
C THR A 32 -13.79 22.30 -6.74
N THR A 33 -15.00 22.47 -6.20
CA THR A 33 -15.55 21.62 -5.14
C THR A 33 -15.54 20.14 -5.54
N ALA A 34 -15.94 19.83 -6.78
CA ALA A 34 -15.91 18.46 -7.29
C ALA A 34 -14.50 17.89 -7.29
N GLY A 35 -13.51 18.66 -7.75
CA GLY A 35 -12.10 18.24 -7.73
C GLY A 35 -11.61 17.95 -6.31
N THR A 36 -11.96 18.80 -5.34
CA THR A 36 -11.59 18.58 -3.93
C THR A 36 -12.19 17.30 -3.37
N VAL A 37 -13.46 17.01 -3.67
CA VAL A 37 -14.13 15.77 -3.21
C VAL A 37 -13.48 14.54 -3.81
N PHE A 38 -13.19 14.55 -5.12
CA PHE A 38 -12.53 13.40 -5.75
C PHE A 38 -11.10 13.19 -5.26
N ASN A 39 -10.34 14.27 -5.02
CA ASN A 39 -9.02 14.16 -4.42
C ASN A 39 -9.09 13.58 -3.00
N PHE A 40 -10.08 14.00 -2.20
CA PHE A 40 -10.32 13.42 -0.88
C PHE A 40 -10.64 11.92 -0.94
N PHE A 41 -11.46 11.50 -1.92
CA PHE A 41 -11.74 10.09 -2.14
C PHE A 41 -10.50 9.29 -2.52
N SER A 42 -9.65 9.82 -3.42
CA SER A 42 -8.39 9.19 -3.78
C SER A 42 -7.48 9.02 -2.55
N ALA A 43 -7.36 10.08 -1.73
CA ALA A 43 -6.55 10.08 -0.52
C ALA A 43 -7.01 9.06 0.53
N LEU A 44 -8.33 8.80 0.64
CA LEU A 44 -8.83 7.71 1.49
C LEU A 44 -8.30 6.34 1.03
N GLY A 45 -8.18 6.15 -0.28
CA GLY A 45 -7.56 4.97 -0.88
C GLY A 45 -6.07 4.89 -0.58
N ASP A 46 -5.33 6.00 -0.70
CA ASP A 46 -3.90 6.04 -0.41
C ASP A 46 -3.62 5.68 1.06
N VAL A 47 -4.43 6.20 1.98
CA VAL A 47 -4.34 5.83 3.41
C VAL A 47 -4.65 4.34 3.60
N ALA A 48 -5.68 3.79 2.95
CA ALA A 48 -5.98 2.36 3.03
C ALA A 48 -4.84 1.49 2.46
N PHE A 49 -4.21 1.92 1.37
CA PHE A 49 -3.05 1.26 0.78
C PHE A 49 -1.84 1.30 1.72
N ALA A 50 -1.57 2.44 2.38
CA ALA A 50 -0.41 2.61 3.24
C ALA A 50 -0.35 1.61 4.41
N TYR A 51 -1.52 1.13 4.85
CA TYR A 51 -1.68 0.12 5.92
C TYR A 51 -2.03 -1.28 5.41
N ALA A 52 -1.81 -1.57 4.12
CA ALA A 52 -2.08 -2.86 3.50
C ALA A 52 -0.99 -3.91 3.79
N GLY A 53 -1.06 -4.54 4.97
CA GLY A 53 -0.19 -5.68 5.35
C GLY A 53 -0.94 -7.01 5.57
N HIS A 54 -2.27 -6.99 5.50
CA HIS A 54 -3.11 -8.10 5.99
C HIS A 54 -3.04 -9.36 5.12
N ASN A 55 -2.72 -9.22 3.85
CA ASN A 55 -2.68 -10.32 2.88
C ASN A 55 -1.48 -11.27 3.06
N VAL A 56 -0.48 -10.89 3.86
CA VAL A 56 0.69 -11.72 4.20
C VAL A 56 0.70 -12.19 5.65
N VAL A 57 -0.36 -11.87 6.41
CA VAL A 57 -0.47 -12.19 7.84
C VAL A 57 -0.41 -13.70 8.08
N LEU A 58 -1.03 -14.50 7.21
CA LEU A 58 -1.06 -15.96 7.38
C LEU A 58 0.30 -16.58 7.07
N GLU A 59 1.00 -16.08 6.07
CA GLU A 59 2.35 -16.47 5.67
C GLU A 59 3.34 -16.14 6.79
N ILE A 60 3.26 -14.94 7.37
CA ILE A 60 4.08 -14.57 8.54
C ILE A 60 3.73 -15.47 9.72
N GLN A 61 2.44 -15.63 10.04
CA GLN A 61 2.00 -16.41 11.18
C GLN A 61 2.41 -17.90 11.08
N ALA A 62 2.47 -18.45 9.86
CA ALA A 62 2.92 -19.82 9.60
C ALA A 62 4.40 -20.05 9.95
N THR A 63 5.22 -18.99 9.97
CA THR A 63 6.64 -19.06 10.35
C THR A 63 6.89 -18.93 11.86
N ILE A 64 5.88 -18.52 12.63
CA ILE A 64 6.01 -18.36 14.09
C ILE A 64 5.89 -19.73 14.77
N PRO A 65 6.86 -20.14 15.60
CA PRO A 65 6.77 -21.38 16.35
C PRO A 65 5.47 -21.46 17.16
N SER A 66 4.71 -22.54 16.97
CA SER A 66 3.48 -22.77 17.72
C SER A 66 3.35 -24.24 18.13
N THR A 67 2.78 -24.45 19.31
CA THR A 67 2.36 -25.77 19.79
C THR A 67 0.88 -25.71 20.20
N PRO A 68 0.18 -26.85 20.35
CA PRO A 68 -1.20 -26.86 20.84
C PRO A 68 -1.38 -26.10 22.16
N GLU A 69 -0.37 -26.11 23.03
CA GLU A 69 -0.35 -25.42 24.33
C GLU A 69 0.06 -23.95 24.21
N LYS A 70 0.77 -23.56 23.14
CA LYS A 70 1.28 -22.21 22.89
C LYS A 70 0.90 -21.74 21.48
N PRO A 71 -0.33 -21.21 21.28
CA PRO A 71 -0.78 -20.76 19.98
C PRO A 71 0.01 -19.53 19.50
N SER A 72 0.27 -19.45 18.18
CA SER A 72 0.98 -18.31 17.55
C SER A 72 0.20 -16.99 17.62
N LYS A 73 -1.07 -17.01 18.01
CA LYS A 73 -1.94 -15.83 18.14
C LYS A 73 -1.35 -14.75 19.04
N VAL A 74 -0.81 -15.11 20.20
CA VAL A 74 -0.30 -14.13 21.18
C VAL A 74 0.98 -13.45 20.69
N PRO A 75 2.00 -14.19 20.23
CA PRO A 75 3.17 -13.58 19.58
C PRO A 75 2.80 -12.73 18.36
N MET A 76 1.89 -13.22 17.51
CA MET A 76 1.45 -12.49 16.32
C MET A 76 0.80 -11.15 16.66
N TRP A 77 -0.12 -11.14 17.64
CA TRP A 77 -0.79 -9.90 18.07
C TRP A 77 0.20 -8.86 18.64
N ARG A 78 1.18 -9.30 19.44
CA ARG A 78 2.25 -8.41 19.93
C ARG A 78 3.10 -7.87 18.79
N GLY A 79 3.47 -8.72 17.84
CA GLY A 79 4.22 -8.34 16.64
C GLY A 79 3.47 -7.29 15.81
N VAL A 80 2.17 -7.48 15.59
CA VAL A 80 1.31 -6.53 14.88
C VAL A 80 1.26 -5.18 15.61
N ILE A 81 1.07 -5.15 16.93
CA ILE A 81 1.05 -3.88 17.68
C ILE A 81 2.36 -3.11 17.51
N VAL A 82 3.50 -3.78 17.72
CA VAL A 82 4.81 -3.14 17.56
C VAL A 82 5.00 -2.66 16.12
N ALA A 83 4.62 -3.46 15.14
CA ALA A 83 4.71 -3.08 13.73
C ALA A 83 3.89 -1.82 13.42
N TYR A 84 2.64 -1.73 13.87
CA TYR A 84 1.81 -0.53 13.63
C TYR A 84 2.32 0.71 14.36
N ILE A 85 2.91 0.57 15.55
CA ILE A 85 3.58 1.68 16.24
C ILE A 85 4.77 2.18 15.42
N VAL A 86 5.62 1.27 14.94
CA VAL A 86 6.77 1.63 14.10
C VAL A 86 6.31 2.28 12.79
N VAL A 87 5.28 1.74 12.14
CA VAL A 87 4.70 2.34 10.93
C VAL A 87 4.21 3.76 11.20
N ALA A 88 3.48 3.99 12.30
CA ALA A 88 3.01 5.33 12.66
C ALA A 88 4.19 6.30 12.91
N LEU A 89 5.23 5.84 13.62
CA LEU A 89 6.44 6.64 13.87
C LEU A 89 7.25 6.96 12.60
N CYS A 90 7.12 6.15 11.55
CA CYS A 90 7.73 6.44 10.25
C CYS A 90 6.84 7.38 9.42
N TYR A 91 5.57 7.03 9.23
CA TYR A 91 4.68 7.73 8.31
C TYR A 91 4.30 9.13 8.76
N PHE A 92 3.89 9.31 10.02
CA PHE A 92 3.38 10.60 10.48
C PHE A 92 4.45 11.70 10.42
N PRO A 93 5.68 11.49 10.90
CA PRO A 93 6.72 12.51 10.80
C PRO A 93 7.04 12.86 9.35
N VAL A 94 7.18 11.88 8.45
CA VAL A 94 7.46 12.13 7.02
C VAL A 94 6.31 12.90 6.36
N ALA A 95 5.06 12.51 6.60
CA ALA A 95 3.89 13.17 6.03
C ALA A 95 3.73 14.61 6.57
N LEU A 96 3.86 14.80 7.89
CA LEU A 96 3.69 16.11 8.53
C LEU A 96 4.82 17.07 8.15
N ILE A 97 6.08 16.63 8.22
CA ILE A 97 7.24 17.47 7.86
C ILE A 97 7.25 17.73 6.36
N GLY A 98 6.98 16.72 5.54
CA GLY A 98 6.90 16.85 4.08
C GLY A 98 5.83 17.86 3.66
N TYR A 99 4.60 17.72 4.17
CA TYR A 99 3.54 18.68 3.88
C TYR A 99 3.84 20.06 4.45
N TRP A 100 4.42 20.16 5.65
CA TRP A 100 4.82 21.45 6.23
C TRP A 100 5.88 22.16 5.37
N MET A 101 6.84 21.45 4.79
CA MET A 101 7.90 22.07 4.01
C MET A 101 7.49 22.44 2.57
N PHE A 102 6.69 21.60 1.92
CA PHE A 102 6.39 21.71 0.48
C PHE A 102 4.93 22.10 0.18
N GLY A 103 4.01 21.94 1.15
CA GLY A 103 2.59 22.23 1.01
C GLY A 103 1.98 21.55 -0.21
N ASN A 104 1.26 22.32 -1.03
CA ASN A 104 0.58 21.82 -2.22
C ASN A 104 1.53 21.43 -3.38
N LYS A 105 2.85 21.62 -3.24
CA LYS A 105 3.85 21.21 -4.23
C LYS A 105 4.36 19.77 -4.02
N VAL A 106 3.87 19.05 -3.00
CA VAL A 106 4.24 17.64 -2.79
C VAL A 106 3.67 16.79 -3.92
N ASP A 107 4.55 16.02 -4.57
CA ASP A 107 4.18 14.97 -5.52
C ASP A 107 3.80 13.68 -4.78
N ASP A 108 3.05 12.80 -5.47
CA ASP A 108 2.68 11.47 -4.96
C ASP A 108 3.90 10.66 -4.47
N ASN A 109 5.07 10.87 -5.09
CA ASN A 109 6.36 10.37 -4.62
C ASN A 109 7.22 11.54 -4.15
N ILE A 110 7.38 11.66 -2.83
CA ILE A 110 8.15 12.73 -2.19
C ILE A 110 9.61 12.82 -2.66
N LEU A 111 10.21 11.72 -3.16
CA LEU A 111 11.57 11.74 -3.69
C LEU A 111 11.69 12.56 -4.98
N ILE A 112 10.59 12.76 -5.72
CA ILE A 112 10.55 13.60 -6.91
C ILE A 112 10.53 15.08 -6.51
N THR A 113 9.82 15.42 -5.43
CA THR A 113 9.73 16.78 -4.90
C THR A 113 11.05 17.26 -4.27
N LEU A 114 11.93 16.34 -3.85
CA LEU A 114 13.23 16.67 -3.28
C LEU A 114 14.24 17.02 -4.38
N GLU A 115 14.70 18.28 -4.42
CA GLU A 115 15.66 18.73 -5.45
C GLU A 115 17.14 18.62 -5.02
N LYS A 116 17.45 18.77 -3.72
CA LYS A 116 18.83 18.78 -3.19
C LYS A 116 18.90 18.28 -1.73
N PRO A 117 20.02 17.65 -1.30
CA PRO A 117 21.21 17.32 -2.07
C PRO A 117 21.08 15.99 -2.84
N ILE A 118 21.66 15.94 -4.05
CA ILE A 118 21.51 14.82 -5.00
C ILE A 118 22.00 13.48 -4.43
N TRP A 119 23.12 13.47 -3.70
CA TRP A 119 23.68 12.23 -3.15
C TRP A 119 22.72 11.53 -2.17
N LEU A 120 21.96 12.32 -1.41
CA LEU A 120 21.05 11.82 -0.40
C LEU A 120 19.75 11.29 -1.04
N ILE A 121 19.28 11.95 -2.10
CA ILE A 121 18.19 11.46 -2.96
C ILE A 121 18.58 10.15 -3.66
N ALA A 122 19.81 10.05 -4.18
CA ALA A 122 20.31 8.83 -4.80
C ALA A 122 20.40 7.67 -3.80
N MET A 123 20.88 7.93 -2.57
CA MET A 123 20.91 6.95 -1.50
C MET A 123 19.49 6.49 -1.09
N ALA A 124 18.54 7.42 -0.97
CA ALA A 124 17.15 7.09 -0.68
C ALA A 124 16.54 6.21 -1.77
N ASN A 125 16.73 6.56 -3.04
CA ASN A 125 16.29 5.74 -4.18
C ASN A 125 16.92 4.33 -4.17
N LEU A 126 18.22 4.21 -3.85
CA LEU A 126 18.87 2.90 -3.72
C LEU A 126 18.21 2.05 -2.62
N PHE A 127 17.89 2.64 -1.47
CA PHE A 127 17.20 1.94 -0.40
C PHE A 127 15.77 1.55 -0.77
N VAL A 128 15.05 2.38 -1.55
CA VAL A 128 13.75 1.99 -2.11
C VAL A 128 13.90 0.77 -3.01
N VAL A 129 14.88 0.76 -3.92
CA VAL A 129 15.14 -0.38 -4.82
C VAL A 129 15.41 -1.66 -4.03
N VAL A 130 16.37 -1.63 -3.09
CA VAL A 130 16.70 -2.80 -2.25
C VAL A 130 15.48 -3.29 -1.48
N HIS A 131 14.70 -2.38 -0.91
CA HIS A 131 13.48 -2.72 -0.18
C HIS A 131 12.42 -3.36 -1.07
N VAL A 132 12.13 -2.76 -2.23
CA VAL A 132 11.08 -3.22 -3.15
C VAL A 132 11.44 -4.59 -3.75
N ILE A 133 12.72 -4.85 -4.04
CA ILE A 133 13.17 -6.19 -4.46
C ILE A 133 12.81 -7.24 -3.41
N GLY A 134 13.14 -6.97 -2.14
CA GLY A 134 12.82 -7.90 -1.04
C GLY A 134 11.31 -8.09 -0.85
N SER A 135 10.55 -6.99 -0.83
CA SER A 135 9.08 -7.03 -0.70
C SER A 135 8.45 -7.79 -1.86
N TYR A 136 8.87 -7.54 -3.10
CA TYR A 136 8.33 -8.23 -4.29
C TYR A 136 8.41 -9.74 -4.15
N GLN A 137 9.52 -10.29 -3.64
CA GLN A 137 9.65 -11.74 -3.46
C GLN A 137 8.63 -12.29 -2.45
N ILE A 138 8.39 -11.59 -1.33
CA ILE A 138 7.44 -12.02 -0.31
C ILE A 138 6.01 -12.01 -0.87
N TYR A 139 5.62 -10.93 -1.57
CA TYR A 139 4.27 -10.77 -2.13
C TYR A 139 4.02 -11.64 -3.37
N ALA A 140 5.05 -11.95 -4.16
CA ALA A 140 4.91 -12.77 -5.36
C ALA A 140 4.79 -14.27 -5.06
N MET A 141 5.31 -14.75 -3.92
CA MET A 141 5.28 -16.18 -3.56
C MET A 141 3.87 -16.79 -3.58
N PRO A 142 2.85 -16.23 -2.89
CA PRO A 142 1.49 -16.77 -2.95
C PRO A 142 0.90 -16.78 -4.37
N VAL A 143 1.27 -15.78 -5.19
CA VAL A 143 0.80 -15.69 -6.58
C VAL A 143 1.44 -16.78 -7.43
N PHE A 144 2.74 -17.04 -7.26
CA PHE A 144 3.43 -18.14 -7.92
C PHE A 144 2.83 -19.49 -7.56
N ASP A 145 2.54 -19.71 -6.28
CA ASP A 145 1.92 -20.96 -5.81
C ASP A 145 0.50 -21.12 -6.37
N MET A 146 -0.27 -20.03 -6.46
CA MET A 146 -1.59 -20.04 -7.09
C MET A 146 -1.51 -20.41 -8.58
N ILE A 147 -0.61 -19.77 -9.34
CA ILE A 147 -0.42 -20.05 -10.77
C ILE A 147 0.01 -21.51 -10.97
N GLU A 148 1.01 -21.98 -10.22
CA GLU A 148 1.49 -23.36 -10.31
C GLU A 148 0.38 -24.36 -9.96
N THR A 149 -0.42 -24.07 -8.92
CA THR A 149 -1.56 -24.91 -8.53
C THR A 149 -2.57 -25.05 -9.66
N VAL A 150 -2.89 -23.96 -10.37
CA VAL A 150 -3.80 -24.00 -11.52
C VAL A 150 -3.19 -24.79 -12.67
N LEU A 151 -1.92 -24.52 -13.03
CA LEU A 151 -1.21 -25.20 -14.11
C LEU A 151 -1.13 -26.72 -13.88
N VAL A 152 -0.81 -27.15 -12.66
CA VAL A 152 -0.61 -28.57 -12.33
C VAL A 152 -1.94 -29.28 -12.05
N LYS A 153 -2.82 -28.71 -11.20
CA LYS A 153 -4.03 -29.43 -10.76
C LYS A 153 -5.17 -29.34 -11.77
N LYS A 154 -5.39 -28.18 -12.38
CA LYS A 154 -6.48 -27.94 -13.34
C LYS A 154 -6.06 -28.24 -14.77
N LEU A 155 -4.92 -27.72 -15.22
CA LEU A 155 -4.44 -27.91 -16.60
C LEU A 155 -3.58 -29.16 -16.80
N LYS A 156 -3.33 -29.93 -15.73
CA LYS A 156 -2.64 -31.23 -15.76
C LYS A 156 -1.21 -31.19 -16.34
N PHE A 157 -0.54 -30.04 -16.27
CA PHE A 157 0.87 -29.96 -16.62
C PHE A 157 1.74 -30.74 -15.63
N LYS A 158 2.83 -31.33 -16.12
CA LYS A 158 3.80 -32.02 -15.26
C LYS A 158 4.56 -30.98 -14.42
N PRO A 159 4.58 -31.13 -13.07
CA PRO A 159 5.37 -30.25 -12.21
C PRO A 159 6.85 -30.44 -12.56
N SER A 160 7.46 -29.41 -13.15
CA SER A 160 8.85 -29.43 -13.60
C SER A 160 9.52 -28.10 -13.33
N TRP A 161 10.85 -28.12 -13.26
CA TRP A 161 11.65 -26.89 -13.16
C TRP A 161 11.32 -25.89 -14.28
N TYR A 162 11.17 -26.38 -15.51
CA TYR A 162 10.83 -25.56 -16.67
C TYR A 162 9.47 -24.88 -16.52
N LEU A 163 8.45 -25.60 -16.04
CA LEU A 163 7.11 -25.03 -15.81
C LEU A 163 7.19 -23.85 -14.82
N ARG A 164 7.93 -24.03 -13.72
CA ARG A 164 8.13 -22.97 -12.70
C ARG A 164 8.92 -21.80 -13.25
N PHE A 165 9.99 -22.07 -13.98
CA PHE A 165 10.82 -21.03 -14.57
C PHE A 165 10.02 -20.19 -15.56
N ILE A 166 9.30 -20.83 -16.48
CA ILE A 166 8.49 -20.15 -17.51
C ILE A 166 7.35 -19.37 -16.86
N SER A 167 6.57 -19.98 -15.96
CA SER A 167 5.41 -19.32 -15.35
C SER A 167 5.80 -18.08 -14.54
N ARG A 168 6.90 -18.16 -13.77
CA ARG A 168 7.42 -17.03 -13.00
C ARG A 168 7.93 -15.90 -13.88
N ASN A 169 8.70 -16.21 -14.92
CA ASN A 169 9.22 -15.19 -15.84
C ASN A 169 8.11 -14.52 -16.66
N ILE A 170 7.08 -15.27 -17.08
CA ILE A 170 5.89 -14.70 -17.73
C ILE A 170 5.17 -13.74 -16.78
N TYR A 171 4.97 -14.14 -15.52
CA TYR A 171 4.36 -13.26 -14.53
C TYR A 171 5.17 -11.98 -14.32
N VAL A 172 6.49 -12.10 -14.11
CA VAL A 172 7.38 -10.94 -13.93
C VAL A 172 7.33 -10.04 -15.15
N GLY A 173 7.49 -10.59 -16.36
CA GLY A 173 7.43 -9.84 -17.61
C GLY A 173 6.08 -9.14 -17.82
N PHE A 174 4.97 -9.80 -17.48
CA PHE A 174 3.65 -9.19 -17.52
C PHE A 174 3.52 -8.03 -16.53
N THR A 175 3.94 -8.22 -15.27
CA THR A 175 3.89 -7.13 -14.27
C THR A 175 4.78 -5.94 -14.66
N MET A 176 5.95 -6.20 -15.26
CA MET A 176 6.83 -5.17 -15.80
C MET A 176 6.18 -4.41 -16.95
N PHE A 177 5.55 -5.12 -17.89
CA PHE A 177 4.83 -4.50 -19.00
C PHE A 177 3.70 -3.58 -18.52
N VAL A 178 2.90 -4.04 -17.55
CA VAL A 178 1.84 -3.24 -16.93
C VAL A 178 2.42 -2.01 -16.22
N ALA A 179 3.51 -2.17 -15.47
CA ALA A 179 4.16 -1.06 -14.76
C ALA A 179 4.68 0.04 -15.71
N ILE A 180 5.24 -0.33 -16.86
CA ILE A 180 5.69 0.64 -17.88
C ILE A 180 4.50 1.29 -18.60
N SER A 181 3.42 0.53 -18.82
CA SER A 181 2.24 1.03 -19.53
C SER A 181 1.42 2.02 -18.69
N PHE A 182 1.36 1.86 -17.36
CA PHE A 182 0.50 2.66 -16.48
C PHE A 182 1.31 3.28 -15.33
N PRO A 183 2.12 4.33 -15.57
CA PRO A 183 2.98 4.92 -14.53
C PRO A 183 2.25 5.93 -13.61
N PHE A 184 0.95 5.72 -13.34
CA PHE A 184 0.12 6.63 -12.53
C PHE A 184 0.19 6.27 -11.04
N PHE A 185 1.33 6.52 -10.41
CA PHE A 185 1.62 6.01 -9.06
C PHE A 185 0.52 6.31 -8.03
N GLY A 186 0.21 7.58 -7.74
CA GLY A 186 -0.83 7.92 -6.76
C GLY A 186 -2.22 7.41 -7.14
N GLY A 187 -2.60 7.53 -8.41
CA GLY A 187 -3.86 6.98 -8.90
C GLY A 187 -3.98 5.47 -8.72
N LEU A 188 -2.90 4.71 -8.92
CA LEU A 188 -2.89 3.26 -8.69
C LEU A 188 -2.95 2.91 -7.20
N LEU A 189 -2.23 3.66 -6.35
CA LEU A 189 -2.28 3.47 -4.89
C LEU A 189 -3.69 3.69 -4.35
N GLY A 190 -4.31 4.81 -4.69
CA GLY A 190 -5.67 5.14 -4.28
C GLY A 190 -6.69 4.12 -4.78
N PHE A 191 -6.54 3.69 -6.03
CA PHE A 191 -7.44 2.71 -6.65
C PHE A 191 -7.35 1.35 -5.96
N PHE A 192 -6.16 0.76 -5.85
CA PHE A 192 -6.00 -0.57 -5.24
C PHE A 192 -6.19 -0.55 -3.72
N GLY A 193 -5.87 0.56 -3.06
CA GLY A 193 -6.18 0.82 -1.66
C GLY A 193 -7.67 0.66 -1.35
N GLY A 194 -8.52 1.29 -2.17
CA GLY A 194 -9.97 1.12 -2.08
C GLY A 194 -10.45 -0.23 -2.60
N PHE A 195 -10.16 -0.56 -3.86
CA PHE A 195 -10.79 -1.68 -4.56
C PHE A 195 -10.34 -3.05 -4.05
N ALA A 196 -9.04 -3.23 -3.77
CA ALA A 196 -8.49 -4.54 -3.40
C ALA A 196 -8.25 -4.66 -1.89
N PHE A 197 -7.74 -3.61 -1.25
CA PHE A 197 -7.39 -3.67 0.17
C PHE A 197 -8.55 -3.38 1.11
N ALA A 198 -9.49 -2.50 0.75
CA ALA A 198 -10.67 -2.28 1.59
C ALA A 198 -11.48 -3.57 1.82
N PRO A 199 -11.71 -4.43 0.79
CA PRO A 199 -12.34 -5.72 0.99
C PRO A 199 -11.61 -6.68 1.91
N THR A 200 -10.33 -6.89 1.61
CA THR A 200 -9.51 -7.91 2.27
C THR A 200 -9.15 -7.54 3.69
N THR A 201 -9.17 -6.24 4.02
CA THR A 201 -8.79 -5.73 5.35
C THR A 201 -10.00 -5.39 6.22
N TYR A 202 -11.01 -4.68 5.70
CA TYR A 202 -12.06 -4.08 6.52
C TYR A 202 -13.34 -4.90 6.55
N PHE A 203 -13.84 -5.37 5.40
CA PHE A 203 -15.15 -6.02 5.38
C PHE A 203 -15.08 -7.55 5.44
N LEU A 204 -14.19 -8.22 4.67
CA LEU A 204 -14.18 -9.69 4.60
C LEU A 204 -13.85 -10.33 5.95
N PRO A 205 -12.79 -9.94 6.67
CA PRO A 205 -12.47 -10.55 7.96
C PRO A 205 -13.58 -10.32 8.99
N CYS A 206 -14.22 -9.15 8.98
CA CYS A 206 -15.32 -8.81 9.88
C CYS A 206 -16.56 -9.67 9.62
N ILE A 207 -16.95 -9.86 8.35
CA ILE A 207 -18.06 -10.75 7.99
C ILE A 207 -17.75 -12.18 8.40
N MET A 208 -16.54 -12.68 8.08
CA MET A 208 -16.12 -14.03 8.45
C MET A 208 -16.15 -14.22 9.97
N TRP A 209 -15.65 -13.25 10.73
CA TRP A 209 -15.63 -13.32 12.19
C TRP A 209 -17.04 -13.30 12.79
N LEU A 210 -17.93 -12.43 12.30
CA LEU A 210 -19.34 -12.40 12.72
C LEU A 210 -20.07 -13.71 12.40
N ALA A 211 -19.80 -14.33 11.25
CA ALA A 211 -20.41 -15.59 10.84
C ALA A 211 -19.94 -16.79 11.68
N ILE A 212 -18.64 -16.83 12.03
CA ILE A 212 -18.03 -17.94 12.77
C ILE A 212 -18.32 -17.83 14.27
N TYR A 213 -18.01 -16.67 14.89
CA TYR A 213 -18.05 -16.52 16.35
C TYR A 213 -19.42 -16.11 16.89
N LYS A 214 -20.31 -15.55 16.05
CA LYS A 214 -21.67 -15.11 16.42
C LYS A 214 -21.73 -14.38 17.77
N PRO A 215 -21.05 -13.22 17.91
CA PRO A 215 -20.99 -12.50 19.17
C PRO A 215 -22.39 -12.04 19.62
N ARG A 216 -22.53 -11.72 20.91
CA ARG A 216 -23.78 -11.14 21.44
C ARG A 216 -24.15 -9.88 20.65
N LYS A 217 -25.39 -9.82 20.17
CA LYS A 217 -25.93 -8.64 19.47
C LYS A 217 -25.79 -7.41 20.38
N PHE A 218 -25.42 -6.28 19.78
CA PHE A 218 -25.14 -5.01 20.47
C PHE A 218 -23.94 -5.00 21.44
N SER A 219 -23.10 -6.04 21.44
CA SER A 219 -21.79 -5.95 22.08
C SER A 219 -20.87 -4.96 21.36
N LEU A 220 -19.84 -4.45 22.04
CA LEU A 220 -18.83 -3.58 21.42
C LEU A 220 -18.20 -4.23 20.19
N SER A 221 -17.81 -5.51 20.29
CA SER A 221 -17.25 -6.24 19.15
C SER A 221 -18.24 -6.35 17.98
N TRP A 222 -19.54 -6.51 18.24
CA TRP A 222 -20.55 -6.54 17.19
C TRP A 222 -20.63 -5.19 16.46
N TRP A 223 -20.68 -4.08 17.19
CA TRP A 223 -20.69 -2.73 16.60
C TRP A 223 -19.42 -2.42 15.83
N THR A 224 -18.23 -2.72 16.38
CA THR A 224 -16.95 -2.47 15.71
C THR A 224 -16.88 -3.18 14.36
N ASN A 225 -17.28 -4.45 14.30
CA ASN A 225 -17.26 -5.21 13.03
C ASN A 225 -18.23 -4.63 11.99
N TRP A 226 -19.44 -4.21 12.40
CA TRP A 226 -20.38 -3.57 11.47
C TRP A 226 -19.88 -2.22 10.96
N ILE A 227 -19.26 -1.41 11.82
CA ILE A 227 -18.64 -0.15 11.40
C ILE A 227 -17.52 -0.42 10.39
N CYS A 228 -16.64 -1.39 10.65
CA CYS A 228 -15.59 -1.79 9.71
C CYS A 228 -16.17 -2.26 8.36
N ILE A 229 -17.26 -3.02 8.36
CA ILE A 229 -17.93 -3.46 7.12
C ILE A 229 -18.47 -2.27 6.33
N ILE A 230 -19.22 -1.36 6.98
CA ILE A 230 -19.81 -0.20 6.31
C ILE A 230 -18.71 0.72 5.77
N LEU A 231 -17.70 1.03 6.59
CA LEU A 231 -16.56 1.84 6.16
C LEU A 231 -15.78 1.17 5.01
N GLY A 232 -15.54 -0.15 5.10
CA GLY A 232 -14.87 -0.91 4.06
C GLY A 232 -15.61 -0.89 2.73
N ILE A 233 -16.94 -1.04 2.74
CA ILE A 233 -17.78 -0.95 1.54
C ILE A 233 -17.75 0.47 0.98
N LEU A 234 -17.87 1.50 1.83
CA LEU A 234 -17.78 2.89 1.39
C LEU A 234 -16.44 3.17 0.73
N LEU A 235 -15.32 2.76 1.35
CA LEU A 235 -13.97 2.90 0.79
C LEU A 235 -13.82 2.18 -0.54
N MET A 236 -14.33 0.95 -0.66
CA MET A 236 -14.29 0.17 -1.91
C MET A 236 -15.02 0.88 -3.06
N ILE A 237 -16.02 1.71 -2.77
CA ILE A 237 -16.76 2.46 -3.78
C ILE A 237 -16.11 3.81 -4.04
N VAL A 238 -15.94 4.65 -3.01
CA VAL A 238 -15.58 6.05 -3.19
C VAL A 238 -14.12 6.22 -3.62
N ALA A 239 -13.19 5.47 -3.02
CA ALA A 239 -11.76 5.66 -3.28
C ALA A 239 -11.38 5.32 -4.72
N PRO A 240 -11.83 4.19 -5.31
CA PRO A 240 -11.60 3.91 -6.72
C PRO A 240 -12.19 4.95 -7.66
N ILE A 241 -13.33 5.57 -7.32
CA ILE A 241 -13.91 6.65 -8.15
C ILE A 241 -12.99 7.88 -8.16
N GLY A 242 -12.49 8.29 -7.00
CA GLY A 242 -11.54 9.41 -6.88
C GLY A 242 -10.24 9.13 -7.64
N ALA A 243 -9.68 7.94 -7.41
CA ALA A 243 -8.44 7.51 -8.02
C ALA A 243 -8.53 7.32 -9.54
N LEU A 244 -9.64 6.75 -10.05
CA LEU A 244 -9.87 6.65 -11.50
C LEU A 244 -9.96 8.03 -12.15
N ARG A 245 -10.60 9.01 -11.50
CA ARG A 245 -10.59 10.38 -12.02
C ARG A 245 -9.17 10.93 -12.10
N GLN A 246 -8.34 10.70 -11.09
CA GLN A 246 -6.93 11.13 -11.09
C GLN A 246 -6.17 10.47 -12.25
N ILE A 247 -6.33 9.16 -12.46
CA ILE A 247 -5.74 8.44 -13.60
C ILE A 247 -6.24 9.02 -14.93
N ILE A 248 -7.54 9.26 -15.08
CA ILE A 248 -8.11 9.82 -16.33
C ILE A 248 -7.53 11.21 -16.62
N LEU A 249 -7.35 12.05 -15.60
CA LEU A 249 -6.75 13.37 -15.78
C LEU A 249 -5.27 13.26 -16.17
N GLN A 250 -4.50 12.42 -15.48
CA GLN A 250 -3.08 12.21 -15.79
C GLN A 250 -2.87 11.54 -17.16
N ALA A 251 -3.76 10.64 -17.57
CA ALA A 251 -3.67 9.92 -18.83
C ALA A 251 -3.96 10.78 -20.06
N LYS A 252 -4.68 11.91 -19.92
CA LYS A 252 -4.96 12.83 -21.05
C LYS A 252 -3.69 13.44 -21.61
N ASP A 253 -2.75 13.75 -20.74
CA ASP A 253 -1.49 14.42 -21.09
C ASP A 253 -0.34 13.42 -21.27
N TYR A 254 -0.60 12.12 -21.05
CA TYR A 254 0.40 11.07 -21.13
C TYR A 254 0.61 10.58 -22.57
N GLN A 255 1.87 10.63 -23.04
CA GLN A 255 2.29 10.05 -24.32
C GLN A 255 2.94 8.69 -24.06
N PHE A 256 2.35 7.64 -24.63
CA PHE A 256 2.87 6.30 -24.52
C PHE A 256 4.19 6.15 -25.27
N TYR A 257 5.25 5.70 -24.57
CA TYR A 257 6.52 5.28 -25.16
C TYR A 257 7.25 6.36 -25.99
N SER A 258 7.10 7.64 -25.62
CA SER A 258 7.80 8.78 -26.24
C SER A 258 8.95 9.30 -25.40
#